data_AF-A0A7V4IXD6-F1
#
_entry.id   AF-A0A7V4IXD6-F1
#
_cell.length_a   1.000
_cell.length_b   1.000
_cell.length_c   1.000
_cell.angle_alpha   90.00
_cell.angle_beta   90.00
_cell.angle_gamma   90.00
#
_symmetry.space_group_name_H-M   'P 1'
#
loop_
_entity.id
_entity.type
_entity.pdbx_description
1 polymer ?
#
loop_
_entity_poly.entity_id
_entity_poly.type
_entity_poly.pdbx_seq_one_letter_code
_entity_poly.pdbx_strand_id
1 'polypeptide(L)'
;MSDSPAIVLTREQVEQFHRDGFLALERLMDPEEVAWAREIYDRLFAQRAGREFGDQFDLGGPDTEGEVAVLPQILNPAKYAPELKEGRYRKNALAIAQQLLGEQAVYQGEHAIFKPARYGAATPWHQDEAYWNPAMDYYSISIWIPLQEATIENGCLWFVPGSHHWEIVPHHTIGHDPRVHGLEVDEADTSDAVACPIPAG
;
A
#
# COMPACT_ATOMS: atom_id res chain seq x y z
N MET A 1 16.25 -6.56 -26.46
CA MET A 1 15.04 -5.99 -25.83
C MET A 1 15.56 -5.05 -24.76
N SER A 2 15.37 -3.74 -24.90
CA SER A 2 15.81 -2.79 -23.86
C SER A 2 14.83 -2.94 -22.68
N ASP A 3 15.34 -3.46 -21.57
CA ASP A 3 14.62 -3.96 -20.38
C ASP A 3 14.68 -2.93 -19.24
N SER A 4 14.33 -1.66 -19.47
CA SER A 4 14.40 -0.65 -18.39
C SER A 4 13.23 0.32 -18.42
N PRO A 5 12.65 0.55 -17.24
CA PRO A 5 13.19 1.62 -16.40
C PRO A 5 13.63 1.12 -15.02
N ALA A 6 14.93 0.97 -14.79
CA ALA A 6 15.43 1.14 -13.43
C ALA A 6 15.19 2.61 -13.07
N ILE A 7 14.18 2.88 -12.25
CA ILE A 7 13.94 4.23 -11.75
C ILE A 7 15.14 4.60 -10.89
N VAL A 8 15.85 5.66 -11.27
CA VAL A 8 16.97 6.19 -10.50
C VAL A 8 16.47 7.41 -9.76
N LEU A 9 16.53 7.35 -8.43
CA LEU A 9 16.19 8.48 -7.58
C LEU A 9 17.30 9.52 -7.65
N THR A 10 16.92 10.79 -7.68
CA THR A 10 17.90 11.86 -7.48
C THR A 10 18.39 11.86 -6.04
N ARG A 11 19.54 12.47 -5.81
CA ARG A 11 20.07 12.64 -4.46
C ARG A 11 19.07 13.37 -3.56
N GLU A 12 18.40 14.38 -4.08
CA GLU A 12 17.41 15.17 -3.36
C GLU A 12 16.19 14.33 -2.98
N GLN A 13 15.75 13.40 -3.84
CA GLN A 13 14.66 12.47 -3.55
C GLN A 13 15.03 11.47 -2.44
N VAL A 14 16.25 10.94 -2.47
CA VAL A 14 16.77 10.06 -1.40
C VAL A 14 16.87 10.83 -0.08
N GLU A 15 17.44 12.04 -0.10
CA GLU A 15 17.52 12.90 1.09
C GLU A 15 16.14 13.31 1.61
N GLN A 16 15.16 13.54 0.73
CA GLN A 16 13.77 13.80 1.09
C GLN A 16 13.15 12.59 1.79
N PHE A 17 13.27 11.40 1.22
CA PHE A 17 12.71 10.18 1.80
C PHE A 17 13.22 9.96 3.23
N HIS A 18 14.53 10.06 3.45
CA HIS A 18 15.11 9.84 4.78
C HIS A 18 14.72 10.91 5.80
N ARG A 19 14.49 12.15 5.36
CA ARG A 19 14.09 13.26 6.23
C ARG A 19 12.61 13.22 6.56
N ASP A 20 11.76 12.97 5.56
CA ASP A 20 10.31 13.14 5.67
C ASP A 20 9.58 11.81 5.92
N GLY A 21 10.24 10.66 5.68
CA GLY A 21 9.67 9.32 5.90
C GLY A 21 8.81 8.79 4.74
N PHE A 22 8.59 9.61 3.71
CA PHE A 22 7.86 9.23 2.51
C PHE A 22 8.41 9.97 1.28
N LEU A 23 8.11 9.46 0.10
CA LEU A 23 8.48 10.07 -1.17
C LEU A 23 7.38 9.80 -2.21
N ALA A 24 6.85 10.87 -2.80
CA ALA A 24 5.94 10.76 -3.93
C ALA A 24 6.73 10.79 -5.24
N LEU A 25 6.50 9.78 -6.10
CA LEU A 25 7.04 9.71 -7.45
C LEU A 25 5.89 9.85 -8.44
N GLU A 26 6.12 10.54 -9.55
CA GLU A 26 5.06 10.81 -10.53
C GLU A 26 4.54 9.54 -11.18
N ARG A 27 5.42 8.56 -11.46
CA ARG A 27 4.99 7.27 -12.00
C ARG A 27 5.99 6.14 -11.79
N LEU A 28 5.49 4.94 -11.50
CA LEU A 28 6.25 3.68 -11.53
C LEU A 28 5.81 2.77 -12.68
N MET A 29 4.57 2.91 -13.15
CA MET A 29 3.98 2.15 -14.25
C MET A 29 3.68 3.07 -15.44
N ASP A 30 3.75 2.50 -16.64
CA ASP A 30 3.20 3.16 -17.82
C ASP A 30 1.69 2.89 -17.97
N PRO A 31 0.95 3.62 -18.82
CA PRO A 31 -0.50 3.49 -18.85
C PRO A 31 -0.97 2.12 -19.37
N GLU A 32 -0.15 1.44 -20.18
CA GLU A 32 -0.43 0.09 -20.68
C GLU A 32 -0.30 -0.92 -19.54
N GLU A 33 0.77 -0.82 -18.75
CA GLU A 33 0.99 -1.63 -17.56
C GLU A 33 -0.09 -1.40 -16.49
N VAL A 34 -0.53 -0.15 -16.30
CA VAL A 34 -1.67 0.18 -15.41
C VAL A 34 -2.94 -0.50 -15.91
N ALA A 35 -3.28 -0.39 -17.20
CA ALA A 35 -4.47 -1.00 -17.77
C ALA A 35 -4.45 -2.53 -17.60
N TRP A 36 -3.31 -3.17 -17.89
CA TRP A 36 -3.09 -4.60 -17.70
C TRP A 36 -3.29 -5.04 -16.24
N ALA A 37 -2.67 -4.33 -15.29
CA ALA A 37 -2.80 -4.65 -13.87
C ALA A 37 -4.26 -4.51 -13.39
N ARG A 38 -4.97 -3.46 -13.83
CA ARG A 38 -6.38 -3.24 -13.48
C ARG A 38 -7.26 -4.40 -13.91
N GLU A 39 -7.13 -4.88 -15.14
CA GLU A 39 -7.92 -6.03 -15.63
C GLU A 39 -7.71 -7.27 -14.75
N ILE A 40 -6.47 -7.50 -14.29
CA ILE A 40 -6.15 -8.60 -13.38
C ILE A 40 -6.82 -8.39 -12.02
N TYR A 41 -6.63 -7.22 -11.40
CA TYR A 41 -7.18 -6.95 -10.07
C TYR A 41 -8.71 -6.94 -10.06
N ASP A 42 -9.36 -6.34 -11.07
CA ASP A 42 -10.82 -6.37 -11.21
C ASP A 42 -11.34 -7.82 -11.25
N ARG A 43 -10.65 -8.70 -11.99
CA ARG A 43 -10.97 -10.14 -12.00
C ARG A 43 -10.76 -10.80 -10.64
N LEU A 44 -9.64 -10.53 -9.96
CA LEU A 44 -9.33 -11.14 -8.65
C LEU A 44 -10.34 -10.75 -7.57
N PHE A 45 -10.74 -9.47 -7.52
CA PHE A 45 -11.77 -8.99 -6.59
C PHE A 45 -13.15 -9.56 -6.96
N ALA A 46 -13.54 -9.54 -8.25
CA ALA A 46 -14.83 -10.09 -8.68
C ALA A 46 -14.97 -11.59 -8.38
N GLN A 47 -13.88 -12.35 -8.46
CA GLN A 47 -13.86 -13.79 -8.18
C GLN A 47 -13.71 -14.12 -6.70
N ARG A 48 -13.54 -13.12 -5.82
CA ARG A 48 -13.15 -13.32 -4.41
C ARG A 48 -11.94 -14.26 -4.26
N ALA A 49 -10.96 -14.12 -5.16
CA ALA A 49 -9.75 -14.94 -5.18
C ALA A 49 -9.04 -14.94 -3.81
N GLY A 50 -8.68 -16.12 -3.31
CA GLY A 50 -8.01 -16.27 -2.02
C GLY A 50 -8.91 -16.16 -0.78
N ARG A 51 -10.21 -15.88 -0.92
CA ARG A 51 -11.16 -15.79 0.20
C ARG A 51 -11.19 -17.08 1.03
N GLU A 52 -11.19 -18.24 0.37
CA GLU A 52 -11.20 -19.55 1.05
C GLU A 52 -9.93 -19.82 1.87
N PHE A 53 -8.84 -19.11 1.56
CA PHE A 53 -7.55 -19.21 2.26
C PHE A 53 -7.32 -18.05 3.24
N GLY A 54 -8.29 -17.14 3.39
CA GLY A 54 -8.15 -15.93 4.22
C GLY A 54 -7.24 -14.86 3.64
N ASP A 55 -6.84 -14.97 2.36
CA ASP A 55 -6.00 -13.95 1.70
C ASP A 55 -6.83 -12.78 1.17
N GLN A 56 -8.15 -12.92 0.99
CA GLN A 56 -9.05 -11.81 0.63
C GLN A 56 -10.14 -11.60 1.66
N PHE A 57 -10.24 -10.39 2.20
CA PHE A 57 -11.14 -10.01 3.28
C PHE A 57 -11.41 -8.50 3.27
N ASP A 58 -12.40 -8.06 4.03
CA ASP A 58 -12.64 -6.65 4.31
C ASP A 58 -11.69 -6.14 5.42
N LEU A 59 -10.81 -5.20 5.09
CA LEU A 59 -9.90 -4.59 6.06
C LEU A 59 -10.66 -3.67 7.03
N GLY A 60 -11.73 -3.02 6.55
CA GLY A 60 -12.43 -1.95 7.27
C GLY A 60 -13.70 -2.39 7.98
N GLY A 61 -14.11 -3.65 7.82
CA GLY A 61 -15.33 -4.22 8.37
C GLY A 61 -15.10 -5.61 8.96
N PRO A 62 -16.11 -6.20 9.62
CA PRO A 62 -16.01 -7.50 10.30
C PRO A 62 -15.95 -8.70 9.32
N ASP A 63 -15.78 -8.43 8.02
CA ASP A 63 -15.73 -9.38 6.91
C ASP A 63 -16.86 -10.44 6.91
N THR A 64 -18.06 -10.04 7.36
CA THR A 64 -19.20 -10.96 7.53
C THR A 64 -19.80 -11.36 6.19
N GLU A 65 -20.02 -12.66 6.00
CA GLU A 65 -20.52 -13.19 4.73
C GLU A 65 -21.91 -12.64 4.38
N GLY A 66 -22.06 -12.15 3.14
CA GLY A 66 -23.29 -11.49 2.67
C GLY A 66 -23.37 -10.00 2.92
N GLU A 67 -22.45 -9.42 3.71
CA GLU A 67 -22.30 -7.98 3.86
C GLU A 67 -21.44 -7.39 2.73
N VAL A 68 -21.68 -6.12 2.42
CA VAL A 68 -20.90 -5.40 1.41
C VAL A 68 -19.61 -4.91 2.05
N ALA A 69 -18.47 -5.39 1.56
CA ALA A 69 -17.17 -4.96 2.05
C ALA A 69 -16.92 -3.46 1.78
N VAL A 70 -16.45 -2.74 2.79
CA VAL A 70 -16.19 -1.28 2.71
C VAL A 70 -14.73 -0.95 2.39
N LEU A 71 -13.80 -1.87 2.68
CA LEU A 71 -12.39 -1.76 2.33
C LEU A 71 -11.81 -3.14 1.95
N PRO A 72 -12.33 -3.76 0.87
CA PRO A 72 -11.87 -5.07 0.42
C PRO A 72 -10.39 -5.04 0.01
N GLN A 73 -9.64 -6.06 0.44
CA GLN A 73 -8.25 -6.25 0.07
C GLN A 73 -7.93 -7.70 -0.27
N ILE A 74 -6.83 -7.90 -1.00
CA ILE A 74 -6.24 -9.21 -1.27
C ILE A 74 -4.74 -9.21 -0.95
N LEU A 75 -4.30 -10.16 -0.13
CA LEU A 75 -2.91 -10.40 0.21
C LEU A 75 -2.27 -11.33 -0.82
N ASN A 76 -1.05 -11.01 -1.22
CA ASN A 76 -0.25 -11.75 -2.19
C ASN A 76 -1.01 -12.15 -3.47
N PRO A 77 -1.70 -11.23 -4.17
CA PRO A 77 -2.47 -11.49 -5.39
C PRO A 77 -1.76 -12.33 -6.46
N ALA A 78 -0.43 -12.27 -6.60
CA ALA A 78 0.31 -13.13 -7.54
C ALA A 78 0.30 -14.63 -7.21
N LYS A 79 -0.22 -15.06 -6.06
CA LYS A 79 -0.59 -16.46 -5.82
C LYS A 79 -1.74 -16.90 -6.74
N TYR A 80 -2.64 -15.97 -7.06
CA TYR A 80 -3.89 -16.19 -7.80
C TYR A 80 -3.85 -15.66 -9.23
N ALA A 81 -2.93 -14.74 -9.53
CA ALA A 81 -2.58 -14.28 -10.87
C ALA A 81 -1.05 -14.23 -11.04
N PRO A 82 -0.38 -15.36 -11.31
CA PRO A 82 1.08 -15.44 -11.42
C PRO A 82 1.68 -14.48 -12.46
N GLU A 83 0.91 -14.08 -13.48
CA GLU A 83 1.30 -13.09 -14.48
C GLU A 83 1.66 -11.73 -13.84
N LEU A 84 1.15 -11.39 -12.66
CA LEU A 84 1.54 -10.18 -11.92
C LEU A 84 3.04 -10.13 -11.60
N LYS A 85 3.70 -11.30 -11.54
CA LYS A 85 5.16 -11.39 -11.31
C LYS A 85 5.99 -10.86 -12.47
N GLU A 86 5.41 -10.82 -13.67
CA GLU A 86 6.06 -10.32 -14.89
C GLU A 86 5.97 -8.80 -15.03
N GLY A 87 5.20 -8.13 -14.15
CA GLY A 87 5.07 -6.68 -14.15
C GLY A 87 6.39 -5.99 -13.87
N ARG A 88 6.75 -5.01 -14.70
CA ARG A 88 7.94 -4.18 -14.52
C ARG A 88 7.86 -3.36 -13.24
N TYR A 89 6.67 -3.01 -12.77
CA TYR A 89 6.47 -2.30 -11.50
C TYR A 89 7.22 -2.97 -10.34
N ARG A 90 7.36 -4.31 -10.35
CA ARG A 90 8.16 -5.03 -9.33
C ARG A 90 9.65 -4.77 -9.45
N LYS A 91 10.18 -4.75 -10.68
CA LYS A 91 11.58 -4.39 -10.95
C LYS A 91 11.83 -2.95 -10.51
N ASN A 92 10.92 -2.04 -10.84
CA ASN A 92 11.01 -0.62 -10.51
C ASN A 92 10.95 -0.40 -8.98
N ALA A 93 10.00 -1.06 -8.32
CA ALA A 93 9.86 -1.03 -6.86
C ALA A 93 11.10 -1.57 -6.15
N LEU A 94 11.64 -2.72 -6.59
CA LEU A 94 12.87 -3.27 -6.01
C LEU A 94 14.07 -2.33 -6.21
N ALA A 95 14.22 -1.74 -7.39
CA ALA A 95 15.30 -0.78 -7.66
C ALA A 95 15.20 0.47 -6.76
N ILE A 96 14.00 0.98 -6.54
CA ILE A 96 13.75 2.09 -5.59
C ILE A 96 14.11 1.66 -4.17
N ALA A 97 13.62 0.50 -3.73
CA ALA A 97 13.90 -0.02 -2.39
C ALA A 97 15.41 -0.22 -2.16
N GLN A 98 16.15 -0.73 -3.14
CA GLN A 98 17.60 -0.90 -3.03
C GLN A 98 18.36 0.43 -2.95
N GLN A 99 17.85 1.50 -3.58
CA GLN A 99 18.44 2.84 -3.46
C GLN A 99 18.19 3.48 -2.09
N LEU A 100 17.06 3.18 -1.44
CA LEU A 100 16.67 3.75 -0.16
C LEU A 100 17.15 2.93 1.05
N LEU A 101 17.12 1.60 0.95
CA LEU A 101 17.46 0.66 2.03
C LEU A 101 18.83 -0.01 1.85
N GLY A 102 19.41 0.08 0.65
CA GLY A 102 20.65 -0.60 0.28
C GLY A 102 20.42 -1.86 -0.57
N GLU A 103 21.49 -2.33 -1.22
CA GLU A 103 21.45 -3.40 -2.23
C GLU A 103 20.86 -4.74 -1.74
N GLN A 104 20.87 -4.97 -0.43
CA GLN A 104 20.33 -6.17 0.22
C GLN A 104 18.81 -6.18 0.36
N ALA A 105 18.12 -5.10 -0.01
CA ALA A 105 16.67 -5.05 0.02
C ALA A 105 16.07 -6.18 -0.84
N VAL A 106 15.08 -6.87 -0.30
CA VAL A 106 14.39 -7.97 -0.97
C VAL A 106 12.89 -7.74 -0.96
N TYR A 107 12.22 -8.30 -1.96
CA TYR A 107 10.77 -8.31 -2.03
C TYR A 107 10.19 -9.26 -0.96
N GLN A 108 9.28 -8.76 -0.12
CA GLN A 108 8.65 -9.55 0.96
C GLN A 108 7.22 -9.99 0.63
N GLY A 109 6.43 -9.13 -0.01
CA GLY A 109 5.03 -9.39 -0.29
C GLY A 109 4.35 -8.21 -0.98
N GLU A 110 3.08 -8.40 -1.31
CA GLU A 110 2.21 -7.39 -1.89
C GLU A 110 0.80 -7.55 -1.34
N HIS A 111 0.03 -6.48 -1.37
CA HIS A 111 -1.40 -6.53 -1.25
C HIS A 111 -2.03 -5.55 -2.22
N ALA A 112 -3.29 -5.79 -2.57
CA ALA A 112 -4.09 -4.82 -3.30
C ALA A 112 -5.30 -4.44 -2.46
N ILE A 113 -5.58 -3.13 -2.37
CA ILE A 113 -6.72 -2.56 -1.66
C ILE A 113 -7.62 -1.92 -2.70
N PHE A 114 -8.90 -2.27 -2.68
CA PHE A 114 -9.91 -1.63 -3.52
C PHE A 114 -10.71 -0.63 -2.70
N LYS A 115 -10.91 0.57 -3.25
CA LYS A 115 -11.70 1.64 -2.65
C LYS A 115 -13.03 1.79 -3.40
N PRO A 116 -14.14 1.23 -2.90
CA PRO A 116 -15.41 1.34 -3.58
C PRO A 116 -15.90 2.79 -3.68
N ALA A 117 -16.39 3.18 -4.85
CA ALA A 117 -16.92 4.52 -5.05
C ALA A 117 -18.11 4.79 -4.13
N ARG A 118 -18.14 6.00 -3.53
CA ARG A 118 -19.24 6.55 -2.70
C ARG A 118 -19.42 5.95 -1.31
N TYR A 119 -19.03 4.70 -1.08
CA TYR A 119 -19.23 4.01 0.20
C TYR A 119 -17.97 3.38 0.79
N GLY A 120 -16.84 3.42 0.07
CA GLY A 120 -15.58 2.91 0.59
C GLY A 120 -15.15 3.64 1.86
N ALA A 121 -14.68 2.88 2.86
CA ALA A 121 -14.22 3.45 4.13
C ALA A 121 -12.87 4.15 3.95
N ALA A 122 -12.62 5.17 4.78
CA ALA A 122 -11.28 5.72 4.95
C ALA A 122 -10.35 4.63 5.53
N THR A 123 -9.07 4.68 5.20
CA THR A 123 -8.06 3.94 5.96
C THR A 123 -7.61 4.87 7.08
N PRO A 124 -7.80 4.54 8.36
CA PRO A 124 -7.39 5.42 9.45
C PRO A 124 -5.88 5.61 9.55
N TRP A 125 -5.46 6.58 10.36
CA TRP A 125 -4.05 6.79 10.67
C TRP A 125 -3.47 5.55 11.34
N HIS A 126 -2.33 5.06 10.83
CA HIS A 126 -1.61 3.90 11.34
C HIS A 126 -0.12 3.96 11.00
N GLN A 127 0.67 3.10 11.63
CA GLN A 127 2.04 2.75 11.23
C GLN A 127 2.01 1.31 10.74
N ASP A 128 2.55 1.03 9.54
CA ASP A 128 2.53 -0.33 8.96
C ASP A 128 3.15 -1.38 9.90
N GLU A 129 4.18 -0.99 10.65
CA GLU A 129 4.87 -1.85 11.60
C GLU A 129 3.97 -2.35 12.75
N ALA A 130 2.86 -1.65 13.04
CA ALA A 130 1.88 -2.09 14.02
C ALA A 130 1.15 -3.39 13.62
N TYR A 131 1.15 -3.74 12.33
CA TYR A 131 0.61 -5.02 11.84
C TYR A 131 1.61 -6.18 11.94
N TRP A 132 2.87 -5.89 12.27
CA TRP A 132 3.95 -6.87 12.23
C TRP A 132 4.25 -7.45 13.62
N ASN A 133 5.19 -8.40 13.70
CA ASN A 133 5.52 -9.04 14.98
C ASN A 133 6.33 -8.05 15.84
N PRO A 134 5.81 -7.58 16.98
CA PRO A 134 6.48 -6.57 17.81
C PRO A 134 7.78 -7.08 18.47
N ALA A 135 8.09 -8.37 18.35
CA ALA A 135 9.35 -8.96 18.81
C ALA A 135 10.48 -8.90 17.77
N MET A 136 10.26 -8.27 16.63
CA MET A 136 11.22 -8.16 15.52
C MET A 136 11.46 -6.70 15.19
N ASP A 137 12.71 -6.37 14.86
CA ASP A 137 13.04 -5.06 14.28
C ASP A 137 12.88 -5.14 12.76
N TYR A 138 12.21 -4.14 12.19
CA TYR A 138 11.98 -4.07 10.75
C TYR A 138 12.77 -2.94 10.11
N TYR A 139 13.34 -3.22 8.94
CA TYR A 139 13.97 -2.22 8.09
C TYR A 139 13.38 -2.35 6.69
N SER A 140 12.14 -1.89 6.58
CA SER A 140 11.25 -2.14 5.44
C SER A 140 10.57 -0.86 4.98
N ILE A 141 10.19 -0.82 3.70
CA ILE A 141 9.36 0.26 3.13
C ILE A 141 8.21 -0.35 2.34
N SER A 142 7.10 0.37 2.32
CA SER A 142 5.95 0.08 1.46
C SER A 142 6.06 0.93 0.19
N ILE A 143 5.89 0.31 -0.98
CA ILE A 143 5.81 1.01 -2.27
C ILE A 143 4.38 0.92 -2.74
N TRP A 144 3.66 2.04 -2.63
CA TRP A 144 2.27 2.14 -3.02
C TRP A 144 2.14 2.65 -4.45
N ILE A 145 1.35 1.96 -5.28
CA ILE A 145 1.16 2.30 -6.68
C ILE A 145 -0.34 2.43 -6.98
N PRO A 146 -0.83 3.64 -7.27
CA PRO A 146 -2.22 3.86 -7.63
C PRO A 146 -2.52 3.30 -9.01
N LEU A 147 -3.56 2.47 -9.15
CA LEU A 147 -4.01 2.01 -10.48
C LEU A 147 -5.00 2.97 -11.15
N GLN A 148 -5.38 4.04 -10.45
CA GLN A 148 -6.23 5.13 -10.91
C GLN A 148 -5.71 6.41 -10.27
N GLU A 149 -5.94 7.57 -10.89
CA GLU A 149 -5.56 8.85 -10.28
C GLU A 149 -6.08 8.92 -8.83
N ALA A 150 -5.17 9.24 -7.91
CA ALA A 150 -5.46 9.37 -6.49
C ALA A 150 -5.57 10.85 -6.14
N THR A 151 -6.76 11.29 -5.78
CA THR A 151 -7.08 12.66 -5.39
C THR A 151 -7.50 12.71 -3.93
N ILE A 152 -7.57 13.91 -3.35
CA ILE A 152 -8.07 14.09 -1.98
C ILE A 152 -9.50 13.54 -1.85
N GLU A 153 -10.33 13.73 -2.88
CA GLU A 153 -11.75 13.35 -2.90
C GLU A 153 -11.97 11.85 -3.05
N ASN A 154 -11.03 11.12 -3.68
CA ASN A 154 -11.17 9.67 -3.89
C ASN A 154 -10.26 8.82 -2.99
N GLY A 155 -9.51 9.46 -2.09
CA GLY A 155 -8.75 8.79 -1.03
C GLY A 155 -7.27 8.59 -1.34
N CYS A 156 -6.57 9.64 -1.78
CA CYS A 156 -5.11 9.65 -1.82
C CYS A 156 -4.50 9.42 -0.43
N LEU A 157 -3.22 9.05 -0.41
CA LEU A 157 -2.50 8.90 0.86
C LEU A 157 -2.23 10.25 1.50
N TRP A 158 -2.12 10.22 2.83
CA TRP A 158 -1.67 11.31 3.66
C TRP A 158 -0.54 10.81 4.55
N PHE A 159 0.47 11.64 4.77
CA PHE A 159 1.63 11.30 5.60
C PHE A 159 1.90 12.44 6.58
N VAL A 160 2.42 12.12 7.75
CA VAL A 160 2.97 13.11 8.68
C VAL A 160 4.49 13.14 8.49
N PRO A 161 5.07 14.22 7.94
CA PRO A 161 6.52 14.26 7.69
C PRO A 161 7.33 14.03 8.96
N GLY A 162 8.30 13.12 8.90
CA GLY A 162 9.19 12.79 10.01
C GLY A 162 8.61 11.83 11.05
N SER A 163 7.35 11.37 10.90
CA SER A 163 6.73 10.47 11.87
C SER A 163 7.35 9.07 11.91
N HIS A 164 8.17 8.71 10.91
CA HIS A 164 8.97 7.47 10.91
C HIS A 164 10.10 7.48 11.95
N HIS A 165 10.39 8.63 12.57
CA HIS A 165 11.30 8.75 13.71
C HIS A 165 10.61 8.59 15.07
N TRP A 166 9.29 8.46 15.10
CA TRP A 166 8.56 8.20 16.33
C TRP A 166 8.64 6.73 16.72
N GLU A 167 8.45 6.45 18.00
CA GLU A 167 8.13 5.10 18.45
C GLU A 167 6.82 4.63 17.79
N ILE A 168 6.61 3.31 17.75
CA ILE A 168 5.30 2.78 17.39
C ILE A 168 4.33 3.14 18.50
N VAL A 169 3.36 4.01 18.19
CA VAL A 169 2.31 4.39 19.14
C VAL A 169 1.29 3.27 19.31
N PRO A 170 0.48 3.25 20.36
CA PRO A 170 -0.60 2.26 20.49
C PRO A 170 -1.61 2.33 19.34
N HIS A 171 -2.00 1.16 18.84
CA HIS A 171 -3.08 0.98 17.86
C HIS A 171 -4.15 0.05 18.43
N HIS A 172 -5.37 0.23 17.95
CA HIS A 172 -6.49 -0.68 18.15
C HIS A 172 -7.15 -1.01 16.81
N THR A 173 -7.96 -2.07 16.78
CA THR A 173 -8.78 -2.35 15.60
C THR A 173 -9.81 -1.26 15.39
N ILE A 174 -10.15 -0.94 14.13
CA ILE A 174 -11.09 0.15 13.82
C ILE A 174 -12.39 0.00 14.62
N GLY A 175 -12.77 1.06 15.35
CA GLY A 175 -13.96 1.09 16.21
C GLY A 175 -13.89 0.16 17.43
N HIS A 176 -12.68 -0.29 17.80
CA HIS A 176 -12.42 -1.31 18.83
C HIS A 176 -13.14 -2.65 18.60
N ASP A 177 -13.50 -2.98 17.36
CA ASP A 177 -14.12 -4.27 17.03
C ASP A 177 -13.03 -5.32 16.76
N PRO A 178 -12.89 -6.37 17.57
CA PRO A 178 -11.83 -7.37 17.40
C PRO A 178 -11.99 -8.25 16.16
N ARG A 179 -13.10 -8.11 15.41
CA ARG A 179 -13.34 -8.78 14.13
C ARG A 179 -12.81 -7.99 12.94
N VAL A 180 -12.47 -6.71 13.13
CA VAL A 180 -11.94 -5.84 12.08
C VAL A 180 -10.42 -5.94 12.06
N HIS A 181 -9.83 -6.08 10.88
CA HIS A 181 -8.39 -6.23 10.72
C HIS A 181 -7.64 -4.91 10.68
N GLY A 182 -8.25 -3.87 10.13
CA GLY A 182 -7.66 -2.54 10.06
C GLY A 182 -7.36 -2.00 11.44
N LEU A 183 -6.25 -1.28 11.54
CA LEU A 183 -5.79 -0.62 12.75
C LEU A 183 -5.95 0.90 12.63
N GLU A 184 -6.21 1.53 13.77
CA GLU A 184 -6.17 2.97 13.95
C GLU A 184 -5.36 3.35 15.18
N VAL A 185 -4.63 4.46 15.12
CA VAL A 185 -3.82 4.98 16.23
C VAL A 185 -4.74 5.48 17.35
N ASP A 186 -4.36 5.25 18.62
CA ASP A 186 -5.07 5.84 19.75
C ASP A 186 -4.89 7.37 19.78
N GLU A 187 -3.64 7.83 19.74
CA GLU A 187 -3.25 9.23 19.78
C GLU A 187 -2.02 9.45 18.89
N ALA A 188 -2.13 10.37 17.92
CA ALA A 188 -1.01 10.85 17.12
C ALA A 188 -1.26 12.30 16.69
N ASP A 189 -0.21 13.14 16.72
CA ASP A 189 -0.29 14.49 16.19
C ASP A 189 -0.21 14.45 14.66
N THR A 190 -1.36 14.64 14.00
CA THR A 190 -1.45 14.64 12.54
C THR A 190 -1.69 16.04 11.97
N SER A 191 -1.45 17.08 12.77
CA SER A 191 -1.74 18.46 12.39
C SER A 191 -0.91 18.96 11.20
N ASP A 192 0.32 18.44 11.05
CA ASP A 192 1.22 18.73 9.93
C ASP A 192 1.11 17.71 8.77
N ALA A 193 0.02 16.92 8.73
CA ALA A 193 -0.20 15.95 7.69
C ALA A 193 -0.26 16.58 6.28
N VAL A 194 0.40 15.92 5.33
CA VAL A 194 0.47 16.32 3.92
C VAL A 194 -0.29 15.31 3.07
N ALA A 195 -1.24 15.81 2.27
CA ALA A 195 -1.90 15.01 1.24
C ALA A 195 -0.96 14.77 0.05
N CYS A 196 -0.98 13.56 -0.50
CA CYS A 196 -0.17 13.17 -1.66
C CYS A 196 -1.06 12.72 -2.83
N PRO A 197 -1.77 13.65 -3.50
CA PRO A 197 -2.47 13.32 -4.73
C PRO A 197 -1.45 13.05 -5.85
N ILE A 198 -1.63 11.94 -6.56
CA ILE A 198 -0.72 11.51 -7.64
C ILE A 198 -1.51 10.84 -8.77
N PRO A 199 -1.04 10.91 -10.03
CA PRO A 199 -1.69 10.24 -11.15
C PRO A 199 -1.63 8.71 -11.03
N ALA A 200 -2.29 8.00 -11.95
CA ALA A 200 -2.21 6.55 -12.01
C ALA A 200 -0.84 6.07 -12.50
N GLY A 201 -0.35 4.99 -11.88
CA GLY A 201 0.86 4.27 -12.20
C GLY A 201 2.07 4.75 -11.44
#